data_AF-A0A1R3G0J1-F1
#
_entry.id   AF-A0A1R3G0J1-F1
#
_cell.length_a   1.000
_cell.length_b   1.000
_cell.length_c   1.000
_cell.angle_alpha   90.00
_cell.angle_beta   90.00
_cell.angle_gamma   90.00
#
_symmetry.space_group_name_H-M   'P 1'
#
loop_
_entity.id
_entity.type
_entity.pdbx_description
1 polymer ?
#
loop_
_entity_poly.entity_id
_entity_poly.type
_entity_poly.pdbx_seq_one_letter_code
_entity_poly.pdbx_strand_id
1 'polypeptide(L)'
;MGEAAAAAHQIVTMEVNAHGIGVITFLNPPVNALNMEALEQLKGKYSEAMERDDVKAIVLTGGGGKFSSGLDISLMQIIQKTGDNSFLAEICRDLNNLVEDGQKPSVAAIQGYALGGGLEFAMGCSARVATPGTKLGLPELTLGVIPGFGGTQRLPRLVGVSKAAEMLMVSKVLLAEYEAAQKKNKAFKGLGIEHMNKPCLVIPSQLTSATLR
;
A
#
# COMPACT_ATOMS: atom_id res chain seq x y z
N MET A 1 3.41 -23.15 36.14
CA MET A 1 3.12 -23.99 34.95
C MET A 1 3.05 -23.03 33.78
N GLY A 2 3.98 -23.18 32.84
CA GLY A 2 4.35 -22.16 31.86
C GLY A 2 3.24 -21.82 30.87
N GLU A 3 3.02 -20.53 30.72
CA GLU A 3 2.21 -19.91 29.67
C GLU A 3 3.01 -20.02 28.37
N ALA A 4 2.63 -20.96 27.51
CA ALA A 4 3.14 -21.01 26.15
C ALA A 4 2.55 -19.82 25.39
N ALA A 5 3.34 -18.75 25.25
CA ALA A 5 3.04 -17.67 24.32
C ALA A 5 2.80 -18.28 22.93
N ALA A 6 1.56 -18.23 22.45
CA ALA A 6 1.25 -18.60 21.08
C ALA A 6 2.11 -17.71 20.17
N ALA A 7 3.00 -18.31 19.38
CA ALA A 7 3.80 -17.56 18.41
C ALA A 7 2.83 -16.78 17.51
N ALA A 8 2.92 -15.45 17.54
CA ALA A 8 2.10 -14.58 16.71
C ALA A 8 2.20 -15.02 15.24
N HIS A 9 1.07 -15.08 14.53
CA HIS A 9 1.06 -15.50 13.15
C HIS A 9 1.75 -14.41 12.32
N GLN A 10 2.98 -14.66 11.89
CA GLN A 10 3.75 -13.67 11.14
C GLN A 10 3.20 -13.55 9.72
N ILE A 11 2.40 -12.51 9.48
CA ILE A 11 1.80 -12.18 8.17
C ILE A 11 2.55 -11.06 7.45
N VAL A 12 3.47 -10.37 8.13
CA VAL A 12 4.40 -9.41 7.52
C VAL A 12 5.85 -9.81 7.77
N THR A 13 6.60 -9.95 6.69
CA THR A 13 8.04 -10.23 6.72
C THR A 13 8.82 -9.08 6.09
N MET A 14 10.11 -9.01 6.39
CA MET A 14 11.05 -8.11 5.72
C MET A 14 12.35 -8.84 5.44
N GLU A 15 12.82 -8.72 4.20
CA GLU A 15 14.14 -9.19 3.78
C GLU A 15 14.96 -8.02 3.25
N VAL A 16 16.22 -7.89 3.66
CA VAL A 16 17.11 -6.83 3.18
C VAL A 16 18.07 -7.43 2.17
N ASN A 17 18.07 -6.91 0.95
CA ASN A 17 18.96 -7.38 -0.11
C ASN A 17 20.35 -6.70 -0.06
N ALA A 18 21.29 -7.18 -0.88
CA ALA A 18 22.66 -6.67 -0.93
C ALA A 18 22.79 -5.17 -1.32
N HIS A 19 21.72 -4.57 -1.86
CA HIS A 19 21.67 -3.16 -2.21
C HIS A 19 21.10 -2.27 -1.09
N GLY A 20 20.72 -2.87 0.06
CA GLY A 20 20.10 -2.18 1.18
C GLY A 20 18.63 -1.87 0.94
N ILE A 21 17.92 -2.69 0.15
CA ILE A 21 16.48 -2.56 -0.05
C ILE A 21 15.77 -3.52 0.89
N GLY A 22 14.97 -2.97 1.80
CA GLY A 22 14.07 -3.74 2.67
C GLY A 22 12.79 -4.08 1.93
N VAL A 23 12.62 -5.34 1.55
CA VAL A 23 11.39 -5.84 0.90
C VAL A 23 10.43 -6.31 1.98
N ILE A 24 9.44 -5.47 2.28
CA ILE A 24 8.34 -5.78 3.19
C ILE A 24 7.26 -6.53 2.42
N THR A 25 7.03 -7.79 2.78
CA THR A 25 5.99 -8.63 2.17
C THR A 25 4.87 -8.88 3.17
N PHE A 26 3.66 -8.52 2.79
CA PHE A 26 2.45 -8.82 3.56
C PHE A 26 1.63 -9.93 2.89
N LEU A 27 1.28 -10.97 3.64
CA LEU A 27 0.49 -12.10 3.16
C LEU A 27 -0.55 -12.47 4.24
N ASN A 28 -1.81 -12.09 4.00
CA ASN A 28 -2.95 -12.49 4.81
C ASN A 28 -4.01 -13.16 3.92
N PRO A 29 -3.90 -14.47 3.66
CA PRO A 29 -4.80 -15.18 2.76
C PRO A 29 -6.26 -15.08 3.21
N PRO A 30 -7.23 -15.14 2.28
CA PRO A 30 -7.07 -15.40 0.84
C PRO A 30 -6.89 -14.14 -0.03
N VAL A 31 -7.07 -12.95 0.56
CA VAL A 31 -7.23 -11.70 -0.18
C VAL A 31 -6.30 -10.56 0.24
N ASN A 32 -5.43 -10.79 1.22
CA ASN A 32 -4.56 -9.80 1.85
C ASN A 32 -5.39 -8.65 2.45
N ALA A 33 -6.36 -9.01 3.30
CA ALA A 33 -7.18 -8.04 4.02
C ALA A 33 -6.37 -7.39 5.16
N LEU A 34 -6.47 -6.06 5.29
CA LEU A 34 -5.82 -5.29 6.35
C LEU A 34 -6.69 -5.34 7.61
N ASN A 35 -6.53 -6.39 8.42
CA ASN A 35 -7.05 -6.46 9.78
C ASN A 35 -6.10 -5.74 10.76
N MET A 36 -6.45 -5.69 12.05
CA MET A 36 -5.60 -5.01 13.06
C MET A 36 -4.20 -5.61 13.15
N GLU A 37 -4.09 -6.94 13.17
CA GLU A 37 -2.79 -7.62 13.21
C GLU A 37 -1.90 -7.24 12.01
N ALA A 38 -2.48 -7.16 10.81
CA ALA A 38 -1.76 -6.77 9.61
C ALA A 38 -1.27 -5.31 9.69
N LEU A 39 -2.12 -4.41 10.16
CA LEU A 39 -1.78 -2.99 10.33
C LEU A 39 -0.67 -2.80 11.37
N GLU A 40 -0.75 -3.52 12.49
CA GLU A 40 0.26 -3.49 13.55
C GLU A 40 1.61 -4.07 13.08
N GLN A 41 1.60 -5.22 12.40
CA GLN A 41 2.81 -5.82 11.86
C GLN A 41 3.42 -4.97 10.73
N LEU A 42 2.61 -4.34 9.89
CA LEU A 42 3.08 -3.38 8.88
C LEU A 42 3.74 -2.18 9.56
N LYS A 43 3.10 -1.59 10.58
CA LYS A 43 3.69 -0.50 11.38
C LYS A 43 5.03 -0.91 11.98
N GLY A 44 5.07 -2.08 12.62
CA GLY A 44 6.29 -2.62 13.21
C GLY A 44 7.41 -2.80 12.19
N LYS A 45 7.12 -3.36 11.01
CA LYS A 45 8.14 -3.58 9.96
C LYS A 45 8.59 -2.30 9.28
N TYR A 46 7.71 -1.32 9.10
CA TYR A 46 8.12 0.00 8.64
C TYR A 46 8.99 0.70 9.68
N SER A 47 8.66 0.65 10.97
CA SER A 47 9.49 1.24 12.02
C SER A 47 10.87 0.58 12.08
N GLU A 48 10.91 -0.76 12.06
CA GLU A 48 12.17 -1.52 11.98
C GLU A 48 13.00 -1.08 10.76
N ALA A 49 12.37 -0.99 9.59
CA ALA A 49 13.05 -0.55 8.37
C ALA A 49 13.59 0.88 8.48
N MET A 50 12.89 1.78 9.17
CA MET A 50 13.32 3.18 9.37
C MET A 50 14.53 3.28 10.30
N GLU A 51 14.62 2.44 11.32
CA GLU A 51 15.72 2.47 12.31
C GLU A 51 17.00 1.78 11.83
N ARG A 52 16.88 0.83 10.89
CA ARG A 52 17.99 0.00 10.42
C ARG A 52 18.93 0.71 9.43
N ASP A 53 20.19 0.91 9.79
CA ASP A 53 21.20 1.56 8.92
C ASP A 53 21.51 0.80 7.62
N ASP A 54 21.30 -0.52 7.59
CA ASP A 54 21.48 -1.35 6.40
C ASP A 54 20.33 -1.19 5.38
N VAL A 55 19.20 -0.59 5.78
CA VAL A 55 18.06 -0.30 4.92
C VAL A 55 18.13 1.15 4.42
N LYS A 56 18.20 1.31 3.10
CA LYS A 56 18.27 2.60 2.38
C LYS A 56 16.96 2.99 1.70
N ALA A 57 16.14 2.01 1.34
CA ALA A 57 14.83 2.19 0.74
C ALA A 57 13.95 0.97 1.00
N ILE A 58 12.64 1.14 0.87
CA ILE A 58 11.64 0.12 1.17
C ILE A 58 10.87 -0.25 -0.09
N VAL A 59 10.62 -1.54 -0.29
CA VAL A 59 9.62 -2.04 -1.23
C VAL A 59 8.53 -2.68 -0.42
N LEU A 60 7.29 -2.22 -0.58
CA LEU A 60 6.10 -2.88 -0.04
C LEU A 60 5.44 -3.71 -1.13
N THR A 61 5.19 -4.99 -0.86
CA THR A 61 4.47 -5.88 -1.77
C THR A 61 3.50 -6.80 -1.03
N GLY A 62 2.48 -7.27 -1.73
CA GLY A 62 1.61 -8.34 -1.24
C GLY A 62 2.04 -9.71 -1.74
N GLY A 63 1.98 -10.71 -0.86
CA GLY A 63 2.23 -12.11 -1.20
C GLY A 63 1.04 -12.74 -1.95
N GLY A 64 1.25 -13.92 -2.54
CA GLY A 64 0.17 -14.72 -3.14
C GLY A 64 -0.43 -14.13 -4.43
N GLY A 65 0.35 -13.35 -5.18
CA GLY A 65 -0.09 -12.80 -6.49
C GLY A 65 -1.04 -11.60 -6.40
N LYS A 66 -1.28 -11.07 -5.19
CA LYS A 66 -2.25 -10.00 -4.92
C LYS A 66 -1.63 -8.97 -3.96
N PHE A 67 -1.99 -7.70 -4.08
CA PHE A 67 -1.51 -6.68 -3.14
C PHE A 67 -2.37 -6.65 -1.89
N SER A 68 -3.59 -6.07 -1.96
CA SER A 68 -4.52 -6.04 -0.82
C SER A 68 -5.94 -5.70 -1.25
N SER A 69 -6.93 -6.34 -0.61
CA SER A 69 -8.35 -6.07 -0.84
C SER A 69 -8.88 -4.89 -0.04
N GLY A 70 -8.04 -4.26 0.79
CA GLY A 70 -8.42 -3.18 1.68
C GLY A 70 -8.61 -3.64 3.12
N LEU A 71 -9.16 -2.75 3.94
CA LEU A 71 -9.47 -3.00 5.33
C LEU A 71 -10.42 -4.19 5.48
N ASP A 72 -10.18 -5.00 6.51
CA ASP A 72 -11.05 -6.12 6.83
C ASP A 72 -12.46 -5.61 7.20
N ILE A 73 -13.48 -6.15 6.53
CA ILE A 73 -14.88 -5.74 6.71
C ILE A 73 -15.36 -5.98 8.14
N SER A 74 -14.77 -6.94 8.87
CA SER A 74 -15.07 -7.16 10.29
C SER A 74 -14.79 -5.93 11.16
N LEU A 75 -13.83 -5.07 10.78
CA LEU A 75 -13.55 -3.81 11.47
C LEU A 75 -14.74 -2.84 11.37
N MET A 76 -15.44 -2.84 10.24
CA MET A 76 -16.64 -2.01 10.05
C MET A 76 -17.77 -2.47 10.98
N GLN A 77 -17.88 -3.78 11.25
CA GLN A 77 -18.87 -4.30 12.19
C GLN A 77 -18.58 -3.85 13.62
N ILE A 78 -17.30 -3.76 14.01
CA ILE A 78 -16.90 -3.24 15.32
C ILE A 78 -17.32 -1.78 15.43
N ILE A 79 -16.94 -0.95 14.44
CA ILE A 79 -17.27 0.49 14.40
C ILE A 79 -18.79 0.71 14.44
N GLN A 80 -19.56 -0.07 13.69
CA GLN A 80 -21.03 0.04 13.71
C GLN A 80 -21.64 -0.30 15.07
N LYS A 81 -21.06 -1.28 15.79
CA LYS A 81 -21.54 -1.69 17.12
C LYS A 81 -21.14 -0.72 18.22
N THR A 82 -19.93 -0.18 18.17
CA THR A 82 -19.36 0.66 19.23
C THR A 82 -19.59 2.15 18.99
N GLY A 83 -19.78 2.56 17.74
CA GLY A 83 -19.73 3.96 17.31
C GLY A 83 -18.32 4.57 17.34
N ASP A 84 -17.31 3.78 17.69
CA ASP A 84 -15.93 4.22 17.88
C ASP A 84 -15.03 3.69 16.75
N ASN A 85 -14.39 4.62 16.04
CA ASN A 85 -13.40 4.33 15.02
C ASN A 85 -11.98 4.81 15.38
N SER A 86 -11.78 5.31 16.60
CA SER A 86 -10.53 5.92 17.05
C SER A 86 -9.34 4.97 16.88
N PHE A 87 -9.50 3.72 17.32
CA PHE A 87 -8.45 2.69 17.20
C PHE A 87 -7.96 2.51 15.75
N LEU A 88 -8.89 2.52 14.79
CA LEU A 88 -8.57 2.37 13.37
C LEU A 88 -7.99 3.66 12.79
N ALA A 89 -8.58 4.80 13.13
CA ALA A 89 -8.11 6.10 12.68
C ALA A 89 -6.68 6.38 13.17
N GLU A 90 -6.36 6.03 14.42
CA GLU A 90 -5.05 6.20 15.02
C GLU A 90 -3.99 5.35 14.32
N ILE A 91 -4.22 4.04 14.17
CA ILE A 91 -3.24 3.17 13.52
C ILE A 91 -3.04 3.52 12.04
N CYS A 92 -4.11 3.88 11.33
CA CYS A 92 -4.04 4.32 9.94
C CYS A 92 -3.26 5.64 9.82
N ARG A 93 -3.52 6.61 10.71
CA ARG A 93 -2.76 7.87 10.72
C ARG A 93 -1.29 7.63 11.02
N ASP A 94 -0.98 6.85 12.04
CA ASP A 94 0.40 6.57 12.43
C ASP A 94 1.17 5.85 11.32
N LEU A 95 0.54 4.86 10.68
CA LEU A 95 1.16 4.12 9.59
C LEU A 95 1.37 5.01 8.36
N ASN A 96 0.43 5.89 8.03
CA ASN A 96 0.60 6.88 6.97
C ASN A 96 1.75 7.85 7.28
N ASN A 97 1.78 8.44 8.46
CA ASN A 97 2.84 9.37 8.86
C ASN A 97 4.21 8.69 8.81
N LEU A 98 4.30 7.45 9.27
CA LEU A 98 5.54 6.67 9.23
C LEU A 98 6.07 6.48 7.80
N VAL A 99 5.18 6.30 6.82
CA VAL A 99 5.56 6.14 5.40
C VAL A 99 5.80 7.48 4.72
N GLU A 100 4.98 8.50 5.01
CA GLU A 100 5.03 9.81 4.33
C GLU A 100 6.13 10.72 4.87
N ASP A 101 6.31 10.78 6.19
CA ASP A 101 7.32 11.60 6.86
C ASP A 101 8.64 10.82 7.08
N GLY A 102 8.66 9.54 6.70
CA GLY A 102 9.81 8.67 6.83
C GLY A 102 11.01 9.14 6.00
N GLN A 103 12.22 8.99 6.56
CA GLN A 103 13.45 9.43 5.89
C GLN A 103 13.87 8.52 4.72
N LYS A 104 13.28 7.32 4.63
CA LYS A 104 13.61 6.32 3.61
C LYS A 104 12.48 6.21 2.59
N PRO A 105 12.75 6.36 1.29
CA PRO A 105 11.71 6.27 0.28
C PRO A 105 11.09 4.87 0.23
N SER A 106 9.78 4.80 0.05
CA SER A 106 9.03 3.54 -0.09
C SER A 106 8.38 3.44 -1.47
N VAL A 107 8.43 2.25 -2.06
CA VAL A 107 7.77 1.93 -3.34
C VAL A 107 6.79 0.79 -3.15
N ALA A 108 5.52 1.01 -3.53
CA ALA A 108 4.53 -0.06 -3.59
C ALA A 108 4.68 -0.85 -4.89
N ALA A 109 4.99 -2.14 -4.80
CA ALA A 109 5.00 -3.09 -5.91
C ALA A 109 3.68 -3.87 -5.89
N ILE A 110 2.84 -3.63 -6.90
CA ILE A 110 1.43 -4.02 -6.90
C ILE A 110 1.19 -5.07 -7.98
N GLN A 111 0.55 -6.16 -7.58
CA GLN A 111 0.13 -7.24 -8.47
C GLN A 111 -1.30 -7.65 -8.15
N GLY A 112 -2.05 -8.07 -9.18
CA GLY A 112 -3.42 -8.56 -9.06
C GLY A 112 -4.42 -7.43 -8.78
N TYR A 113 -4.41 -6.89 -7.56
CA TYR A 113 -5.27 -5.77 -7.17
C TYR A 113 -4.73 -5.03 -5.93
N ALA A 114 -4.99 -3.72 -5.87
CA ALA A 114 -4.96 -2.90 -4.67
C ALA A 114 -6.30 -2.16 -4.56
N LEU A 115 -7.08 -2.48 -3.54
CA LEU A 115 -8.44 -1.97 -3.37
C LEU A 115 -8.60 -1.31 -2.00
N GLY A 116 -9.44 -0.29 -1.94
CA GLY A 116 -9.79 0.45 -0.73
C GLY A 116 -8.56 0.86 0.07
N GLY A 117 -8.56 0.58 1.38
CA GLY A 117 -7.41 0.82 2.27
C GLY A 117 -6.05 0.30 1.77
N GLY A 118 -6.02 -0.75 0.93
CA GLY A 118 -4.80 -1.24 0.31
C GLY A 118 -4.26 -0.29 -0.75
N LEU A 119 -5.13 0.29 -1.58
CA LEU A 119 -4.75 1.36 -2.50
C LEU A 119 -4.43 2.66 -1.75
N GLU A 120 -5.20 2.99 -0.71
CA GLU A 120 -4.95 4.19 0.11
C GLU A 120 -3.56 4.16 0.74
N PHE A 121 -3.15 3.00 1.25
CA PHE A 121 -1.81 2.82 1.80
C PHE A 121 -0.73 2.86 0.71
N ALA A 122 -0.95 2.20 -0.44
CA ALA A 122 -0.02 2.26 -1.57
C ALA A 122 0.16 3.68 -2.14
N MET A 123 -0.88 4.53 -2.04
CA MET A 123 -0.80 5.95 -2.42
C MET A 123 0.06 6.77 -1.45
N GLY A 124 0.22 6.33 -0.20
CA GLY A 124 1.14 6.96 0.76
C GLY A 124 2.61 6.70 0.46
N CYS A 125 2.95 5.63 -0.27
CA CYS A 125 4.32 5.37 -0.70
C CYS A 125 4.84 6.47 -1.65
N SER A 126 6.16 6.66 -1.70
CA SER A 126 6.80 7.63 -2.59
C SER A 126 6.53 7.35 -4.07
N ALA A 127 6.48 6.07 -4.46
CA ALA A 127 6.11 5.66 -5.81
C ALA A 127 5.29 4.35 -5.82
N ARG A 128 4.65 4.06 -6.96
CA ARG A 128 3.90 2.82 -7.21
C ARG A 128 4.31 2.22 -8.54
N VAL A 129 4.42 0.90 -8.57
CA VAL A 129 4.66 0.10 -9.77
C VAL A 129 3.64 -1.01 -9.77
N ALA A 130 2.88 -1.17 -10.85
CA ALA A 130 1.85 -2.20 -10.95
C ALA A 130 2.09 -3.09 -12.16
N THR A 131 1.70 -4.35 -12.08
CA THR A 131 1.66 -5.21 -13.28
C THR A 131 0.46 -4.84 -14.17
N PRO A 132 0.57 -4.99 -15.50
CA PRO A 132 -0.56 -4.76 -16.41
C PRO A 132 -1.79 -5.58 -16.01
N GLY A 133 -2.96 -4.95 -16.07
CA GLY A 133 -4.23 -5.56 -15.67
C GLY A 133 -4.49 -5.59 -14.16
N THR A 134 -3.58 -5.04 -13.34
CA THR A 134 -3.82 -4.87 -11.89
C THR A 134 -5.06 -4.01 -11.66
N LYS A 135 -5.96 -4.44 -10.78
CA LYS A 135 -7.16 -3.65 -10.42
C LYS A 135 -6.82 -2.63 -9.33
N LEU A 136 -7.07 -1.36 -9.59
CA LEU A 136 -6.84 -0.25 -8.66
C LEU A 136 -8.15 0.50 -8.44
N GLY A 137 -8.64 0.59 -7.21
CA GLY A 137 -9.84 1.37 -6.94
C GLY A 137 -10.15 1.57 -5.46
N LEU A 138 -11.07 2.50 -5.21
CA LEU A 138 -11.62 2.83 -3.90
C LEU A 138 -13.12 2.48 -3.87
N PRO A 139 -13.48 1.20 -3.60
CA PRO A 139 -14.86 0.72 -3.64
C PRO A 139 -15.69 1.02 -2.37
N GLU A 140 -15.19 1.83 -1.45
CA GLU A 140 -15.75 2.09 -0.12
C GLU A 140 -17.23 2.51 -0.14
N LEU A 141 -17.65 3.30 -1.12
CA LEU A 141 -19.04 3.76 -1.23
C LEU A 141 -20.02 2.61 -1.51
N THR A 142 -19.56 1.48 -2.08
CA THR A 142 -20.39 0.27 -2.21
C THR A 142 -20.75 -0.35 -0.84
N LEU A 143 -19.99 -0.01 0.21
CA LEU A 143 -20.22 -0.42 1.60
C LEU A 143 -20.83 0.70 2.45
N GLY A 144 -21.20 1.83 1.83
CA GLY A 144 -21.77 2.98 2.53
C GLY A 144 -20.76 3.78 3.36
N VAL A 145 -19.47 3.65 3.08
CA VAL A 145 -18.40 4.40 3.76
C VAL A 145 -17.56 5.21 2.77
N ILE A 146 -16.80 6.17 3.27
CA ILE A 146 -15.85 6.94 2.45
C ILE A 146 -14.42 6.41 2.65
N PRO A 147 -13.50 6.61 1.68
CA PRO A 147 -12.08 6.29 1.87
C PRO A 147 -11.45 7.17 2.95
N GLY A 148 -11.21 6.55 4.11
CA GLY A 148 -10.76 7.21 5.34
C GLY A 148 -9.28 7.04 5.64
N PHE A 149 -8.58 6.17 4.92
CA PHE A 149 -7.15 5.91 5.10
C PHE A 149 -6.27 6.87 4.25
N GLY A 150 -6.84 8.00 3.83
CA GLY A 150 -6.20 9.10 3.10
C GLY A 150 -6.49 9.13 1.59
N GLY A 151 -7.31 8.22 1.08
CA GLY A 151 -7.68 8.12 -0.33
C GLY A 151 -8.40 9.36 -0.87
N THR A 152 -9.32 9.94 -0.08
CA THR A 152 -9.99 11.21 -0.42
C THR A 152 -9.02 12.38 -0.58
N GLN A 153 -7.83 12.28 0.01
CA GLN A 153 -6.78 13.28 -0.07
C GLN A 153 -5.78 12.98 -1.18
N ARG A 154 -5.24 11.76 -1.22
CA ARG A 154 -4.14 11.40 -2.12
C ARG A 154 -4.62 11.22 -3.56
N LEU A 155 -5.79 10.63 -3.77
CA LEU A 155 -6.26 10.33 -5.11
C LEU A 155 -6.43 11.61 -5.97
N PRO A 156 -7.11 12.68 -5.50
CA PRO A 156 -7.20 13.94 -6.26
C PRO A 156 -5.84 14.57 -6.60
N ARG A 157 -4.83 14.40 -5.74
CA ARG A 157 -3.47 14.90 -5.98
C ARG A 157 -2.71 14.08 -7.04
N LEU A 158 -3.04 12.80 -7.19
CA LEU A 158 -2.40 11.89 -8.14
C LEU A 158 -3.04 11.90 -9.53
N VAL A 159 -4.37 11.96 -9.61
CA VAL A 159 -5.10 11.84 -10.90
C VAL A 159 -5.89 13.09 -11.28
N GLY A 160 -5.82 14.14 -10.46
CA GLY A 160 -6.64 15.34 -10.60
C GLY A 160 -8.05 15.17 -10.01
N VAL A 161 -8.65 16.30 -9.61
CA VAL A 161 -9.95 16.33 -8.89
C VAL A 161 -11.07 15.68 -9.71
N SER A 162 -11.18 15.97 -11.01
CA SER A 162 -12.26 15.44 -11.85
C SER A 162 -12.20 13.91 -11.95
N LYS A 163 -11.01 13.34 -12.20
CA LYS A 163 -10.85 11.89 -12.29
C LYS A 163 -11.04 11.21 -10.95
N ALA A 164 -10.52 11.81 -9.87
CA ALA A 164 -10.72 11.29 -8.53
C ALA A 164 -12.20 11.31 -8.14
N ALA A 165 -12.95 12.37 -8.47
CA ALA A 165 -14.37 12.45 -8.20
C ALA A 165 -15.14 11.34 -8.96
N GLU A 166 -14.82 11.07 -10.22
CA GLU A 166 -15.36 9.93 -10.96
C GLU A 166 -15.07 8.61 -10.21
N MET A 167 -13.81 8.36 -9.87
CA MET A 167 -13.40 7.12 -9.21
C MET A 167 -14.07 6.92 -7.85
N LEU A 168 -14.14 7.99 -7.04
CA LEU A 168 -14.74 7.98 -5.72
C LEU A 168 -16.25 7.80 -5.82
N MET A 169 -16.97 8.72 -6.48
CA MET A 169 -18.43 8.77 -6.44
C MET A 169 -19.12 7.53 -7.01
N VAL A 170 -18.50 6.85 -7.99
CA VAL A 170 -19.04 5.61 -8.56
C VAL A 170 -18.29 4.35 -8.14
N SER A 171 -17.35 4.46 -7.19
CA SER A 171 -16.50 3.34 -6.75
C SER A 171 -15.84 2.59 -7.92
N LYS A 172 -15.39 3.33 -8.93
CA LYS A 172 -14.86 2.75 -10.17
C LYS A 172 -13.51 2.10 -9.91
N VAL A 173 -13.43 0.82 -10.25
CA VAL A 173 -12.16 0.09 -10.32
C VAL A 173 -11.54 0.33 -11.70
N LEU A 174 -10.31 0.82 -11.72
CA LEU A 174 -9.50 0.97 -12.91
C LEU A 174 -8.60 -0.25 -13.10
N LEU A 175 -8.24 -0.52 -14.35
CA LEU A 175 -7.17 -1.46 -14.67
C LEU A 175 -5.87 -0.67 -14.86
N ALA A 176 -4.78 -1.19 -14.31
CA ALA A 176 -3.45 -0.68 -14.60
C ALA A 176 -3.14 -1.00 -16.06
N GLU A 177 -3.14 0.04 -16.90
CA GLU A 177 -2.76 -0.08 -18.29
C GLU A 177 -1.24 -0.11 -18.41
N TYR A 178 -0.75 -0.66 -19.53
CA TYR A 178 0.67 -0.67 -19.83
C TYR A 178 1.06 0.68 -20.46
N GLU A 179 1.75 1.53 -19.71
CA GLU A 179 2.53 2.62 -20.30
C GLU A 179 3.94 2.10 -20.58
N ALA A 180 4.36 2.15 -21.84
CA ALA A 180 5.71 1.78 -22.25
C ALA A 180 6.74 2.78 -21.69
N ALA A 181 7.16 2.60 -20.45
CA ALA A 181 8.32 3.29 -19.88
C ALA A 181 9.61 2.73 -20.53
N GLN A 182 9.84 3.08 -21.80
CA GLN A 182 10.82 2.48 -22.71
C GLN A 182 12.31 2.56 -22.32
N LYS A 183 12.72 3.01 -21.11
CA LYS A 183 14.16 3.20 -20.81
C LYS A 183 14.74 2.74 -19.47
N LYS A 184 14.01 2.10 -18.54
CA LYS A 184 14.58 1.75 -17.21
C LYS A 184 14.31 0.33 -16.67
N ASN A 185 14.14 -0.65 -17.56
CA ASN A 185 13.87 -2.06 -17.17
C ASN A 185 15.03 -2.77 -16.42
N LYS A 186 16.21 -2.15 -16.32
CA LYS A 186 17.35 -2.71 -15.55
C LYS A 186 17.26 -2.50 -14.03
N ALA A 187 16.48 -1.53 -13.55
CA ALA A 187 16.41 -1.20 -12.12
C ALA A 187 15.69 -2.27 -11.28
N PHE A 188 14.73 -2.99 -11.86
CA PHE A 188 13.83 -3.88 -11.12
C PHE A 188 14.42 -5.25 -10.75
N LYS A 189 15.29 -5.82 -11.60
CA LYS A 189 16.01 -7.06 -11.25
C LYS A 189 16.92 -6.89 -10.02
N GLY A 190 17.41 -5.67 -9.76
CA GLY A 190 18.21 -5.36 -8.58
C GLY A 190 17.40 -5.13 -7.30
N LEU A 191 16.07 -5.08 -7.37
CA LEU A 191 15.20 -4.86 -6.20
C LEU A 191 14.72 -6.17 -5.54
N GLY A 192 15.12 -7.35 -6.06
CA GLY A 192 14.71 -8.64 -5.51
C GLY A 192 13.25 -9.03 -5.77
N ILE A 193 12.52 -8.30 -6.63
CA ILE A 193 11.11 -8.58 -6.96
C ILE A 193 11.02 -9.43 -8.23
N GLU A 194 11.61 -10.63 -8.20
CA GLU A 194 11.77 -11.49 -9.38
C GLU A 194 10.45 -12.07 -9.91
N HIS A 195 9.39 -12.05 -9.10
CA HIS A 195 8.07 -12.60 -9.43
C HIS A 195 7.16 -11.63 -10.21
N MET A 196 7.53 -10.34 -10.37
CA MET A 196 6.74 -9.39 -11.16
C MET A 196 6.96 -9.59 -12.67
N ASN A 197 6.03 -10.30 -13.32
CA ASN A 197 5.99 -10.42 -14.77
C ASN A 197 5.64 -9.06 -15.43
N LYS A 198 6.66 -8.34 -15.89
CA LYS A 198 6.60 -7.06 -16.64
C LYS A 198 5.99 -5.89 -15.83
N PRO A 199 6.80 -5.07 -15.15
CA PRO A 199 6.30 -3.91 -14.41
C PRO A 199 5.80 -2.78 -15.34
N CYS A 200 4.72 -2.11 -14.95
CA CYS A 200 4.30 -0.80 -15.45
C CYS A 200 4.45 0.23 -14.32
N LEU A 201 5.03 1.40 -14.60
CA LEU A 201 5.10 2.49 -13.63
C LEU A 201 3.73 3.17 -13.60
N VAL A 202 3.01 3.06 -12.48
CA VAL A 202 1.75 3.80 -12.31
C VAL A 202 2.09 5.13 -11.67
N ILE A 203 2.30 6.12 -12.54
CA ILE A 203 2.41 7.56 -12.26
C ILE A 203 3.53 7.92 -11.26
N PRO A 204 4.68 8.46 -11.73
CA PRO A 204 5.55 9.19 -10.82
C PRO A 204 4.77 10.39 -10.28
N SER A 205 4.87 10.66 -8.98
CA SER A 205 4.32 11.86 -8.32
C SER A 205 4.93 13.18 -8.80
N GLN A 206 5.68 13.18 -9.91
CA GLN A 206 6.27 14.37 -10.52
C GLN A 206 6.37 14.20 -12.03
N LEU A 207 5.55 14.94 -12.78
CA LEU A 207 5.85 15.62 -14.05
C LEU A 207 4.55 16.12 -14.72
N THR A 208 4.08 17.29 -14.31
CA THR A 208 3.63 18.30 -15.27
C THR A 208 4.38 19.59 -14.97
N SER A 209 4.95 20.16 -16.01
CA SER A 209 5.96 21.22 -16.02
C SER A 209 5.44 22.57 -15.53
N ALA A 210 6.22 23.27 -14.70
CA ALA A 210 6.47 24.70 -14.85
C ALA A 210 7.63 25.14 -13.96
N THR A 211 8.63 25.77 -14.59
CA THR A 211 9.54 26.75 -14.01
C THR A 211 8.79 27.69 -13.07
N LEU A 212 9.31 27.92 -11.85
CA LEU A 212 9.46 29.23 -11.19
C LEU A 212 9.86 29.04 -9.72
N ARG A 213 11.05 29.60 -9.40
CA ARG A 213 11.58 30.10 -8.12
C ARG A 213 11.18 29.42 -6.82
#